data_AF-A0A327NCP0-F1
#
_entry.id   AF-A0A327NCP0-F1
#
_cell.length_a   1.000
_cell.length_b   1.000
_cell.length_c   1.000
_cell.angle_alpha   90.00
_cell.angle_beta   90.00
_cell.angle_gamma   90.00
#
_symmetry.space_group_name_H-M   'P 1'
#
loop_
_entity.id
_entity.type
_entity.pdbx_description
1 polymer ?
#
loop_
_entity_poly.entity_id
_entity_poly.type
_entity_poly.pdbx_seq_one_letter_code
_entity_poly.pdbx_strand_id
1 'polypeptide(L)'
;MQSKCRSQLFNFVLLTSIITSSGCTGLFSGGAPIPVGPTDHKLIANARYRVLAPNISYLDQPDRPLLLVGYAFDGTLNDEQRIPEGERKTIVSYIAERVPRMQYYPGVGMQGKRIDPFDAALGISMVSTAERAKKRLFAQIDQVLQENPNSEIRVFVTGFSRGAASARHFMNIADDQWREEARKRGANQASLRFYALLYDSVSTGPFSGVRLGLPSTVNYSMHFVARDEARGLFPVDIDKPTAHQAMADAFIPRINTRYLPGAHSDVGASYAIGLGDSYRMLTDETLFALGLIQDACFENLKDSTLDGKHDSRGLLDKLIGAPVAGTVAHIDRSTRDAIPASLSDADYRDIQSSLERLSSANVNRPTVSSTVDMPTFGFIARRTGKSLSLLNVSELLDPSVTQLVADDMGQVKFEYGYRMLKSSTSNVLPLSRKVVQRIRAEGSSVNVTLSNIEQGLRFNIFVDGILVDHQDHKRLGSIPVNPLVRCAAAAR
;
A
#
# COMPACT_ATOMS: atom_id res chain seq x y z
N MET A 1 -0.68 38.10 24.72
CA MET A 1 0.57 37.98 23.93
C MET A 1 1.12 36.54 23.87
N GLN A 2 1.06 35.75 24.95
CA GLN A 2 1.58 34.36 24.94
C GLN A 2 0.85 33.38 24.00
N SER A 3 -0.46 33.52 23.76
CA SER A 3 -1.19 32.61 22.84
C SER A 3 -0.86 32.84 21.36
N LYS A 4 -0.69 34.11 20.96
CA LYS A 4 -0.25 34.48 19.59
C LYS A 4 1.20 34.05 19.31
N CYS A 5 2.08 34.12 20.31
CA CYS A 5 3.46 33.68 20.18
C CYS A 5 3.57 32.14 20.08
N ARG A 6 2.75 31.39 20.84
CA ARG A 6 2.64 29.92 20.67
C ARG A 6 2.08 29.51 19.30
N SER A 7 1.08 30.21 18.79
CA SER A 7 0.50 29.96 17.46
C SER A 7 1.48 30.23 16.32
N GLN A 8 2.27 31.32 16.41
CA GLN A 8 3.27 31.63 15.40
C GLN A 8 4.50 30.72 15.47
N LEU A 9 4.95 30.31 16.66
CA LEU A 9 6.02 29.33 16.80
C LEU A 9 5.58 27.95 16.29
N PHE A 10 4.33 27.54 16.54
CA PHE A 10 3.76 26.30 16.01
C PHE A 10 3.66 26.34 14.48
N ASN A 11 3.20 27.46 13.89
CA ASN A 11 3.14 27.62 12.43
C ASN A 11 4.53 27.72 11.79
N PHE A 12 5.52 28.29 12.47
CA PHE A 12 6.90 28.38 11.97
C PHE A 12 7.59 27.01 12.02
N VAL A 13 7.39 26.24 13.10
CA VAL A 13 7.85 24.85 13.22
C VAL A 13 7.15 23.95 12.20
N LEU A 14 5.86 24.16 11.94
CA LEU A 14 5.08 23.48 10.89
C LEU A 14 5.60 23.82 9.49
N LEU A 15 6.00 25.07 9.24
CA LEU A 15 6.55 25.48 7.94
C LEU A 15 7.93 24.86 7.72
N THR A 16 8.82 24.90 8.73
CA THR A 16 10.12 24.24 8.64
C THR A 16 10.02 22.72 8.61
N SER A 17 9.05 22.11 9.29
CA SER A 17 8.89 20.64 9.26
C SER A 17 8.48 20.18 7.87
N ILE A 18 7.56 20.87 7.17
CA ILE A 18 7.10 20.41 5.85
C ILE A 18 8.10 20.73 4.72
N ILE A 19 8.89 21.81 4.84
CA ILE A 19 10.00 22.17 3.91
C ILE A 19 11.07 21.07 3.83
N THR A 20 11.21 20.26 4.89
CA THR A 20 12.20 19.15 4.99
C THR A 20 11.56 17.77 5.17
N SER A 21 10.23 17.64 5.14
CA SER A 21 9.51 16.37 5.40
C SER A 21 9.29 15.48 4.18
N SER A 22 9.79 15.86 3.01
CA SER A 22 9.45 15.16 1.76
C SER A 22 10.66 14.69 0.95
N GLY A 23 11.86 15.13 1.31
CA GLY A 23 13.10 14.43 0.99
C GLY A 23 13.62 13.85 2.30
N CYS A 24 14.04 12.58 2.29
CA CYS A 24 14.52 11.86 3.47
C CYS A 24 15.83 12.45 4.04
N THR A 25 15.77 13.66 4.57
CA THR A 25 16.72 14.09 5.59
C THR A 25 16.30 13.37 6.88
N GLY A 26 17.23 12.68 7.54
CA GLY A 26 16.95 11.85 8.73
C GLY A 26 16.31 12.60 9.92
N LEU A 27 16.10 13.92 9.79
CA LEU A 27 15.45 14.77 10.77
C LEU A 27 13.91 14.58 10.82
N PHE A 28 13.26 14.27 9.69
CA PHE A 28 11.77 14.19 9.60
C PHE A 28 11.21 12.94 8.92
N SER A 29 12.03 12.18 8.18
CA SER A 29 11.64 10.87 7.66
C SER A 29 12.74 9.86 7.95
N GLY A 30 12.34 8.74 8.54
CA GLY A 30 13.18 7.58 8.71
C GLY A 30 13.09 6.65 7.51
N GLY A 31 13.99 5.67 7.47
CA GLY A 31 14.00 4.56 6.52
C GLY A 31 14.74 3.36 7.11
N ALA A 32 14.76 3.24 8.45
CA ALA A 32 15.41 2.13 9.09
C ALA A 32 14.54 0.88 8.92
N PRO A 33 15.07 -0.24 8.41
CA PRO A 33 14.30 -1.46 8.29
C PRO A 33 13.95 -1.97 9.67
N ILE A 34 12.71 -2.44 9.81
CA ILE A 34 12.16 -3.09 10.98
C ILE A 34 11.52 -4.43 10.56
N PRO A 35 11.51 -5.43 11.45
CA PRO A 35 10.97 -6.74 11.11
C PRO A 35 9.50 -6.70 10.69
N VAL A 36 9.15 -7.54 9.70
CA VAL A 36 7.76 -7.83 9.36
C VAL A 36 7.17 -8.75 10.43
N GLY A 37 6.02 -8.37 10.98
CA GLY A 37 5.35 -9.12 12.04
C GLY A 37 4.51 -10.29 11.51
N PRO A 38 4.15 -11.25 12.37
CA PRO A 38 3.36 -12.43 11.96
C PRO A 38 1.98 -12.08 11.38
N THR A 39 1.36 -11.00 11.87
CA THR A 39 0.08 -10.49 11.34
C THR A 39 0.27 -9.82 9.98
N ASP A 40 1.44 -9.27 9.70
CA ASP A 40 1.76 -8.58 8.45
C ASP A 40 1.89 -9.56 7.30
N HIS A 41 2.56 -10.70 7.52
CA HIS A 41 2.62 -11.78 6.53
C HIS A 41 1.21 -12.21 6.08
N LYS A 42 0.28 -12.37 7.04
CA LYS A 42 -1.11 -12.72 6.74
C LYS A 42 -1.83 -11.62 5.95
N LEU A 43 -1.60 -10.36 6.28
CA LEU A 43 -2.21 -9.23 5.55
C LEU A 43 -1.70 -9.14 4.12
N ILE A 44 -0.39 -9.33 3.91
CA ILE A 44 0.22 -9.33 2.56
C ILE A 44 -0.39 -10.47 1.74
N ALA A 45 -0.43 -11.68 2.27
CA ALA A 45 -1.03 -12.83 1.60
C ALA A 45 -2.52 -12.56 1.25
N ASN A 46 -3.31 -12.07 2.22
CA ASN A 46 -4.72 -11.77 2.02
C ASN A 46 -4.97 -10.66 0.98
N ALA A 47 -4.09 -9.66 0.90
CA ALA A 47 -4.21 -8.59 -0.09
C ALA A 47 -4.10 -9.13 -1.51
N ARG A 48 -3.23 -10.13 -1.73
CA ARG A 48 -2.96 -10.75 -3.03
C ARG A 48 -4.09 -11.69 -3.48
N TYR A 49 -4.60 -12.53 -2.57
CA TYR A 49 -5.72 -13.44 -2.88
C TYR A 49 -7.05 -12.74 -3.23
N ARG A 50 -7.16 -11.42 -3.04
CA ARG A 50 -8.42 -10.67 -3.18
C ARG A 50 -8.35 -9.52 -4.18
N VAL A 51 -7.48 -9.61 -5.18
CA VAL A 51 -7.45 -8.66 -6.30
C VAL A 51 -8.65 -8.93 -7.22
N LEU A 52 -9.77 -8.29 -6.90
CA LEU A 52 -10.95 -8.24 -7.75
C LEU A 52 -11.05 -6.85 -8.37
N ALA A 53 -10.87 -6.77 -9.69
CA ALA A 53 -10.95 -5.54 -10.45
C ALA A 53 -11.65 -5.77 -11.81
N PRO A 54 -12.35 -4.75 -12.34
CA PRO A 54 -12.97 -4.83 -13.67
C PRO A 54 -11.92 -4.72 -14.78
N ASN A 55 -12.02 -5.50 -15.85
CA ASN A 55 -11.15 -5.34 -17.03
C ASN A 55 -11.59 -4.12 -17.84
N ILE A 56 -10.98 -2.96 -17.61
CA ILE A 56 -11.40 -1.68 -18.20
C ILE A 56 -10.96 -1.52 -19.66
N SER A 57 -10.07 -2.38 -20.16
CA SER A 57 -9.72 -2.42 -21.59
C SER A 57 -10.65 -3.32 -22.41
N TYR A 58 -11.53 -4.10 -21.76
CA TYR A 58 -12.45 -4.98 -22.45
C TYR A 58 -13.50 -4.21 -23.24
N LEU A 59 -13.65 -4.51 -24.53
CA LEU A 59 -14.68 -3.94 -25.40
C LEU A 59 -15.95 -4.78 -25.27
N ASP A 60 -16.88 -4.36 -24.41
CA ASP A 60 -18.17 -5.04 -24.23
C ASP A 60 -19.22 -4.63 -25.28
N GLN A 61 -18.98 -3.57 -26.04
CA GLN A 61 -19.85 -3.05 -27.09
C GLN A 61 -19.03 -2.74 -28.35
N PRO A 62 -18.95 -3.67 -29.33
CA PRO A 62 -18.11 -3.51 -30.52
C PRO A 62 -18.42 -2.25 -31.34
N ASP A 63 -19.69 -1.83 -31.37
CA ASP A 63 -20.16 -0.67 -32.13
C ASP A 63 -19.95 0.67 -31.39
N ARG A 64 -19.34 0.63 -30.19
CA ARG A 64 -19.09 1.81 -29.35
C ARG A 64 -17.58 2.01 -29.17
N PRO A 65 -16.97 2.96 -29.90
CA PRO A 65 -15.54 3.23 -29.77
C PRO A 65 -15.13 3.54 -28.34
N LEU A 66 -13.99 2.99 -27.90
CA LEU A 66 -13.44 3.19 -26.56
C LEU A 66 -12.22 4.13 -26.60
N LEU A 67 -12.29 5.24 -25.87
CA LEU A 67 -11.13 6.01 -25.46
C LEU A 67 -10.69 5.57 -24.07
N LEU A 68 -9.55 4.89 -23.98
CA LEU A 68 -8.88 4.58 -22.71
C LEU A 68 -7.63 5.46 -22.55
N VAL A 69 -7.62 6.32 -21.53
CA VAL A 69 -6.50 7.23 -21.22
C VAL A 69 -6.12 7.16 -19.76
N GLY A 70 -4.85 7.44 -19.46
CA GLY A 70 -4.28 7.23 -18.14
C GLY A 70 -3.60 8.48 -17.56
N TYR A 71 -3.76 8.71 -16.26
CA TYR A 71 -3.19 9.86 -15.53
C TYR A 71 -2.54 9.40 -14.22
N ALA A 72 -1.28 9.78 -14.01
CA ALA A 72 -0.47 9.40 -12.84
C ALA A 72 -0.02 10.64 -12.08
N PHE A 73 -0.32 10.72 -10.78
CA PHE A 73 0.01 11.86 -9.92
C PHE A 73 0.93 11.43 -8.78
N ASP A 74 2.20 11.83 -8.83
CA ASP A 74 3.22 11.34 -7.88
C ASP A 74 3.18 12.05 -6.51
N GLY A 75 3.83 11.43 -5.53
CA GLY A 75 3.95 11.92 -4.16
C GLY A 75 4.86 13.14 -4.01
N THR A 76 4.81 13.79 -2.86
CA THR A 76 5.58 15.04 -2.66
C THR A 76 7.06 14.81 -2.83
N LEU A 77 7.74 15.69 -3.56
CA LEU A 77 9.16 15.59 -3.89
C LEU A 77 9.53 14.31 -4.65
N ASN A 78 8.55 13.61 -5.24
CA ASN A 78 8.78 12.49 -6.13
C ASN A 78 8.69 12.93 -7.60
N ASP A 79 9.64 12.43 -8.37
CA ASP A 79 9.80 12.69 -9.79
C ASP A 79 10.54 11.51 -10.44
N GLU A 80 10.05 11.01 -11.57
CA GLU A 80 10.60 9.83 -12.25
C GLU A 80 12.07 10.00 -12.68
N GLN A 81 12.57 11.24 -12.81
CA GLN A 81 13.91 11.56 -13.31
C GLN A 81 14.84 12.08 -12.20
N ARG A 82 14.30 12.43 -11.02
CA ARG A 82 15.06 13.02 -9.91
C ARG A 82 14.84 12.22 -8.63
N ILE A 83 15.37 10.99 -8.64
CA ILE A 83 15.25 10.03 -7.54
C ILE A 83 16.41 10.25 -6.55
N PRO A 84 16.15 10.38 -5.24
CA PRO A 84 17.19 10.47 -4.23
C PRO A 84 18.09 9.21 -4.17
N GLU A 85 19.33 9.38 -3.72
CA GLU A 85 20.23 8.26 -3.47
C GLU A 85 19.66 7.34 -2.36
N GLY A 86 19.75 6.02 -2.55
CA GLY A 86 19.20 5.03 -1.62
C GLY A 86 17.68 4.83 -1.72
N GLU A 87 17.02 5.53 -2.64
CA GLU A 87 15.60 5.34 -2.97
C GLU A 87 15.42 4.77 -4.38
N ARG A 88 14.18 4.55 -4.76
CA ARG A 88 13.77 4.15 -6.10
C ARG A 88 12.51 4.91 -6.53
N LYS A 89 12.13 4.76 -7.80
CA LYS A 89 10.86 5.25 -8.34
C LYS A 89 9.69 4.83 -7.44
N THR A 90 8.75 5.74 -7.19
CA THR A 90 7.53 5.42 -6.47
C THR A 90 6.68 4.43 -7.27
N ILE A 91 5.64 3.90 -6.63
CA ILE A 91 4.65 3.06 -7.27
C ILE A 91 3.94 3.78 -8.43
N VAL A 92 3.78 5.11 -8.36
CA VAL A 92 3.12 5.90 -9.42
C VAL A 92 3.99 5.96 -10.66
N SER A 93 5.28 6.29 -10.50
CA SER A 93 6.24 6.28 -11.61
C SER A 93 6.40 4.86 -12.18
N TYR A 94 6.43 3.84 -11.32
CA TYR A 94 6.43 2.44 -11.74
C TYR A 94 5.20 2.07 -12.59
N ILE A 95 3.98 2.47 -12.20
CA ILE A 95 2.75 2.26 -12.98
C ILE A 95 2.81 3.02 -14.31
N ALA A 96 3.28 4.26 -14.30
CA ALA A 96 3.35 5.12 -15.49
C ALA A 96 4.25 4.53 -16.59
N GLU A 97 5.31 3.82 -16.21
CA GLU A 97 6.20 3.12 -17.15
C GLU A 97 5.57 1.86 -17.76
N ARG A 98 4.67 1.21 -17.01
CA ARG A 98 4.12 -0.10 -17.37
C ARG A 98 2.81 0.00 -18.13
N VAL A 99 2.00 1.01 -17.83
CA VAL A 99 0.71 1.22 -18.49
C VAL A 99 0.92 2.12 -19.72
N PRO A 100 0.58 1.65 -20.93
CA PRO A 100 0.75 2.44 -22.13
C PRO A 100 -0.02 3.77 -22.08
N ARG A 101 0.57 4.83 -22.66
CA ARG A 101 -0.06 6.15 -22.85
C ARG A 101 -0.45 6.89 -21.56
N MET A 102 0.16 6.57 -20.42
CA MET A 102 0.01 7.32 -19.18
C MET A 102 0.54 8.74 -19.30
N GLN A 103 -0.20 9.70 -18.74
CA GLN A 103 0.25 11.07 -18.54
C GLN A 103 0.78 11.20 -17.10
N TYR A 104 2.10 11.29 -16.96
CA TYR A 104 2.75 11.43 -15.67
C TYR A 104 2.83 12.90 -15.24
N TYR A 105 2.51 13.15 -13.97
CA TYR A 105 2.66 14.43 -13.31
C TYR A 105 3.57 14.25 -12.10
N PRO A 106 4.73 14.94 -12.06
CA PRO A 106 5.61 14.88 -10.91
C PRO A 106 4.87 15.45 -9.71
N GLY A 107 5.26 15.01 -8.52
CA GLY A 107 4.54 15.40 -7.32
C GLY A 107 4.82 16.83 -6.89
N VAL A 108 4.13 17.23 -5.83
CA VAL A 108 4.21 18.58 -5.26
C VAL A 108 5.68 18.91 -4.91
N GLY A 109 6.15 20.09 -5.29
CA GLY A 109 7.52 20.56 -5.09
C GLY A 109 8.48 20.19 -6.23
N MET A 110 7.99 19.57 -7.31
CA MET A 110 8.81 19.09 -8.43
C MET A 110 8.43 19.73 -9.78
N GLN A 111 7.61 20.77 -9.80
CA GLN A 111 7.02 21.33 -11.02
C GLN A 111 8.02 22.09 -11.88
N GLY A 112 9.15 22.51 -11.31
CA GLY A 112 10.25 23.17 -12.00
C GLY A 112 11.48 22.29 -12.16
N LYS A 113 12.55 22.86 -12.75
CA LYS A 113 13.86 22.18 -12.89
C LYS A 113 14.55 21.92 -11.55
N ARG A 114 14.18 22.66 -10.51
CA ARG A 114 14.71 22.54 -9.14
C ARG A 114 13.59 22.12 -8.20
N ILE A 115 13.99 21.54 -7.07
CA ILE A 115 13.08 21.24 -5.96
C ILE A 115 12.54 22.56 -5.39
N ASP A 116 11.23 22.65 -5.23
CA ASP A 116 10.54 23.77 -4.58
C ASP A 116 10.03 23.31 -3.20
N PRO A 117 10.78 23.61 -2.13
CA PRO A 117 10.39 23.19 -0.79
C PRO A 117 9.20 23.98 -0.23
N PHE A 118 8.90 25.17 -0.76
CA PHE A 118 7.71 25.92 -0.37
C PHE A 118 6.46 25.26 -0.92
N ASP A 119 6.50 24.86 -2.19
CA ASP A 119 5.40 24.09 -2.77
C ASP A 119 5.25 22.74 -2.07
N ALA A 120 6.36 22.02 -1.84
CA ALA A 120 6.35 20.78 -1.05
C ALA A 120 5.75 20.95 0.35
N ALA A 121 5.94 22.12 0.96
CA ALA A 121 5.38 22.44 2.25
C ALA A 121 3.87 22.73 2.20
N LEU A 122 3.47 23.54 1.22
CA LEU A 122 2.19 24.20 1.22
C LEU A 122 1.14 23.50 0.35
N GLY A 123 1.55 22.65 -0.58
CA GLY A 123 0.65 21.98 -1.52
C GLY A 123 0.09 22.89 -2.61
N ILE A 124 0.77 24.00 -2.93
CA ILE A 124 0.25 25.07 -3.83
C ILE A 124 -0.04 24.51 -5.23
N SER A 125 0.82 23.63 -5.73
CA SER A 125 0.73 23.11 -7.09
C SER A 125 -0.33 22.02 -7.26
N MET A 126 -0.92 21.49 -6.17
CA MET A 126 -1.86 20.37 -6.22
C MET A 126 -3.06 20.64 -7.13
N VAL A 127 -3.72 21.79 -6.94
CA VAL A 127 -4.88 22.22 -7.74
C VAL A 127 -4.46 22.51 -9.18
N SER A 128 -3.38 23.28 -9.37
CA SER A 128 -2.92 23.64 -10.71
C SER A 128 -2.54 22.42 -11.56
N THR A 129 -2.00 21.38 -10.93
CA THR A 129 -1.60 20.13 -11.59
C THR A 129 -2.83 19.33 -12.02
N ALA A 130 -3.84 19.24 -11.17
CA ALA A 130 -5.13 18.65 -11.53
C ALA A 130 -5.81 19.43 -12.68
N GLU A 131 -5.78 20.76 -12.65
CA GLU A 131 -6.36 21.59 -13.72
C GLU A 131 -5.65 21.41 -15.07
N ARG A 132 -4.31 21.28 -15.08
CA ARG A 132 -3.56 20.93 -16.30
C ARG A 132 -3.97 19.56 -16.83
N ALA A 133 -4.13 18.57 -15.95
CA ALA A 133 -4.59 17.23 -16.31
C ALA A 133 -6.01 17.26 -16.90
N LYS A 134 -6.94 18.00 -16.28
CA LYS A 134 -8.31 18.20 -16.78
C LYS A 134 -8.29 18.80 -18.18
N LYS A 135 -7.55 19.89 -18.40
CA LYS A 135 -7.44 20.53 -19.71
C LYS A 135 -6.98 19.55 -20.79
N ARG A 136 -6.01 18.69 -20.46
CA ARG A 136 -5.51 17.66 -21.39
C ARG A 136 -6.53 16.56 -21.65
N LEU A 137 -7.25 16.11 -20.63
CA LEU A 137 -8.32 15.13 -20.77
C LEU A 137 -9.40 15.62 -21.72
N PHE A 138 -9.91 16.84 -21.51
CA PHE A 138 -10.98 17.37 -22.36
C PHE A 138 -10.53 17.64 -23.79
N ALA A 139 -9.26 18.01 -24.02
CA ALA A 139 -8.72 18.09 -25.38
C ALA A 139 -8.75 16.72 -26.09
N GLN A 140 -8.46 15.62 -25.39
CA GLN A 140 -8.53 14.26 -25.93
C GLN A 140 -9.99 13.81 -26.16
N ILE A 141 -10.87 14.11 -25.21
CA ILE A 141 -12.30 13.81 -25.30
C ILE A 141 -12.92 14.52 -26.50
N ASP A 142 -12.68 15.83 -26.65
CA ASP A 142 -13.25 16.62 -27.73
C ASP A 142 -12.78 16.11 -29.10
N GLN A 143 -11.51 15.72 -29.24
CA GLN A 143 -11.00 15.11 -30.46
C GLN A 143 -11.76 13.81 -30.80
N VAL A 144 -11.94 12.91 -29.84
CA VAL A 144 -12.64 11.64 -30.09
C VAL A 144 -14.13 11.83 -30.35
N LEU A 145 -14.79 12.74 -29.63
CA LEU A 145 -16.22 12.97 -29.78
C LEU A 145 -16.58 13.73 -31.07
N GLN A 146 -15.63 14.46 -31.68
CA GLN A 146 -15.80 15.03 -33.02
C GLN A 146 -15.90 13.93 -34.09
N GLU A 147 -15.13 12.85 -33.95
CA GLU A 147 -15.13 11.72 -34.89
C GLU A 147 -16.25 10.72 -34.56
N ASN A 148 -16.48 10.45 -33.27
CA ASN A 148 -17.36 9.40 -32.78
C ASN A 148 -18.19 9.90 -31.56
N PRO A 149 -19.35 10.52 -31.77
CA PRO A 149 -20.16 11.13 -30.70
C PRO A 149 -20.69 10.14 -29.63
N ASN A 150 -20.75 8.85 -29.93
CA ASN A 150 -21.23 7.79 -29.01
C ASN A 150 -20.09 7.13 -28.21
N SER A 151 -18.87 7.65 -28.25
CA SER A 151 -17.71 6.97 -27.64
C SER A 151 -17.86 6.76 -26.13
N GLU A 152 -17.37 5.62 -25.66
CA GLU A 152 -17.13 5.40 -24.24
C GLU A 152 -15.75 5.94 -23.86
N ILE A 153 -15.70 6.73 -22.80
CA ILE A 153 -14.46 7.32 -22.29
C ILE A 153 -14.18 6.69 -20.93
N ARG A 154 -13.09 5.93 -20.85
CA ARG A 154 -12.59 5.33 -19.61
C ARG A 154 -11.27 6.00 -19.26
N VAL A 155 -11.19 6.52 -18.03
CA VAL A 155 -10.00 7.21 -17.54
C VAL A 155 -9.43 6.43 -16.37
N PHE A 156 -8.23 5.88 -16.55
CA PHE A 156 -7.46 5.29 -15.47
C PHE A 156 -6.70 6.40 -14.74
N VAL A 157 -6.81 6.40 -13.41
CA VAL A 157 -6.17 7.40 -12.56
C VAL A 157 -5.40 6.71 -11.45
N THR A 158 -4.14 7.07 -11.27
CA THR A 158 -3.36 6.62 -10.11
C THR A 158 -2.70 7.79 -9.40
N GLY A 159 -2.48 7.65 -8.10
CA GLY A 159 -1.68 8.61 -7.37
C GLY A 159 -1.21 8.10 -6.02
N PHE A 160 -0.17 8.74 -5.48
CA PHE A 160 0.43 8.43 -4.19
C PHE A 160 0.51 9.69 -3.31
N SER A 161 0.23 9.58 -2.01
CA SER A 161 0.38 10.68 -1.06
C SER A 161 -0.44 11.93 -1.45
N ARG A 162 0.17 13.12 -1.51
CA ARG A 162 -0.45 14.33 -2.07
C ARG A 162 -0.80 14.20 -3.56
N GLY A 163 -0.09 13.38 -4.31
CA GLY A 163 -0.48 13.01 -5.66
C GLY A 163 -1.84 12.32 -5.72
N ALA A 164 -2.15 11.41 -4.79
CA ALA A 164 -3.47 10.79 -4.69
C ALA A 164 -4.56 11.81 -4.34
N ALA A 165 -4.26 12.80 -3.50
CA ALA A 165 -5.19 13.91 -3.21
C ALA A 165 -5.42 14.81 -4.45
N SER A 166 -4.37 15.10 -5.23
CA SER A 166 -4.50 15.76 -6.54
C SER A 166 -5.29 14.93 -7.54
N ALA A 167 -5.11 13.60 -7.56
CA ALA A 167 -5.85 12.67 -8.40
C ALA A 167 -7.35 12.68 -8.07
N ARG A 168 -7.69 12.63 -6.77
CA ARG A 168 -9.07 12.80 -6.27
C ARG A 168 -9.65 14.14 -6.73
N HIS A 169 -8.90 15.23 -6.57
CA HIS A 169 -9.36 16.55 -7.00
C HIS A 169 -9.56 16.64 -8.51
N PHE A 170 -8.64 16.09 -9.31
CA PHE A 170 -8.73 15.98 -10.78
C PHE A 170 -10.02 15.31 -11.22
N MET A 171 -10.35 14.15 -10.64
CA MET A 171 -11.60 13.45 -10.97
C MET A 171 -12.83 14.34 -10.69
N ASN A 172 -12.85 15.06 -9.57
CA ASN A 172 -13.97 15.95 -9.25
C ASN A 172 -14.11 17.12 -10.25
N ILE A 173 -13.02 17.82 -10.57
CA ILE A 173 -13.09 18.97 -11.49
C ILE A 173 -13.41 18.51 -12.93
N ALA A 174 -13.05 17.27 -13.29
CA ALA A 174 -13.42 16.68 -14.56
C ALA A 174 -14.90 16.25 -14.59
N ASP A 175 -15.43 15.70 -13.49
CA ASP A 175 -16.87 15.37 -13.34
C ASP A 175 -17.74 16.62 -13.52
N ASP A 176 -17.38 17.73 -12.86
CA ASP A 176 -18.13 18.98 -12.97
C ASP A 176 -18.20 19.48 -14.43
N GLN A 177 -17.04 19.53 -15.11
CA GLN A 177 -16.97 19.98 -16.49
C GLN A 177 -17.76 19.04 -17.41
N TRP A 178 -17.65 17.72 -17.21
CA TRP A 178 -18.40 16.74 -17.98
C TRP A 178 -19.92 16.92 -17.84
N ARG A 179 -20.40 17.13 -16.61
CA ARG A 179 -21.83 17.40 -16.34
C ARG A 179 -22.31 18.69 -16.98
N GLU A 180 -21.49 19.74 -16.94
CA GLU A 180 -21.82 21.01 -17.58
C GLU A 180 -21.94 20.85 -19.11
N GLU A 181 -20.99 20.16 -19.73
CA GLU A 181 -20.98 19.86 -21.15
C GLU A 181 -22.14 18.95 -21.56
N ALA A 182 -22.43 17.90 -20.79
CA ALA A 182 -23.57 17.01 -21.03
C ALA A 182 -24.90 17.79 -21.00
N ARG A 183 -25.08 18.70 -20.04
CA ARG A 183 -26.27 19.56 -19.98
C ARG A 183 -26.42 20.45 -21.22
N LYS A 184 -25.31 20.91 -21.80
CA LYS A 184 -25.31 21.74 -23.02
C LYS A 184 -25.55 20.91 -24.29
N ARG A 185 -25.03 19.69 -24.35
CA ARG A 185 -25.10 18.79 -25.51
C ARG A 185 -26.44 18.05 -25.63
N GLY A 186 -27.30 18.10 -24.61
CA GLY A 186 -28.53 17.30 -24.54
C GLY A 186 -28.22 15.84 -24.15
N ALA A 187 -29.18 14.93 -24.34
CA ALA A 187 -28.98 13.50 -24.05
C ALA A 187 -27.98 12.88 -25.04
N ASN A 188 -26.70 13.15 -24.85
CA ASN A 188 -25.61 12.57 -25.62
C ASN A 188 -25.34 11.14 -25.12
N GLN A 189 -25.03 10.21 -26.03
CA GLN A 189 -24.82 8.80 -25.67
C GLN A 189 -23.39 8.51 -25.15
N ALA A 190 -22.45 9.45 -25.28
CA ALA A 190 -21.12 9.31 -24.70
C ALA A 190 -21.16 9.19 -23.17
N SER A 191 -20.25 8.40 -22.59
CA SER A 191 -20.14 8.25 -21.13
C SER A 191 -18.70 8.42 -20.67
N LEU A 192 -18.50 9.14 -19.57
CA LEU A 192 -17.21 9.28 -18.89
C LEU A 192 -17.20 8.42 -17.62
N ARG A 193 -16.18 7.56 -17.49
CA ARG A 193 -16.00 6.68 -16.33
C ARG A 193 -14.55 6.72 -15.84
N PHE A 194 -14.36 6.91 -14.54
CA PHE A 194 -13.06 6.87 -13.88
C PHE A 194 -12.85 5.55 -13.16
N TYR A 195 -11.61 5.07 -13.21
CA TYR A 195 -11.13 3.89 -12.50
C TYR A 195 -9.84 4.26 -11.78
N ALA A 196 -9.85 4.19 -10.45
CA ALA A 196 -8.79 4.75 -9.62
C ALA A 196 -7.98 3.68 -8.88
N LEU A 197 -6.66 3.85 -8.87
CA LEU A 197 -5.72 3.09 -8.05
C LEU A 197 -4.90 4.05 -7.19
N LEU A 198 -5.29 4.21 -5.94
CA LEU A 198 -4.76 5.22 -5.03
C LEU A 198 -3.87 4.57 -3.96
N TYR A 199 -2.77 5.25 -3.61
CA TYR A 199 -1.81 4.81 -2.60
C TYR A 199 -1.68 5.87 -1.52
N ASP A 200 -2.09 5.52 -0.32
CA ASP A 200 -1.94 6.27 0.92
C ASP A 200 -2.18 7.78 0.80
N SER A 201 -3.38 8.17 0.36
CA SER A 201 -3.77 9.56 0.12
C SER A 201 -3.60 10.45 1.35
N VAL A 202 -2.86 11.55 1.19
CA VAL A 202 -2.61 12.56 2.21
C VAL A 202 -2.79 13.94 1.60
N SER A 203 -3.61 14.79 2.21
CA SER A 203 -3.94 16.14 1.71
C SER A 203 -3.41 17.29 2.57
N THR A 204 -2.42 17.01 3.42
CA THR A 204 -1.87 17.97 4.39
C THR A 204 -1.24 19.19 3.70
N GLY A 205 -1.62 20.38 4.15
CA GLY A 205 -1.12 21.68 3.69
C GLY A 205 -2.22 22.75 3.81
N PRO A 206 -1.93 23.97 4.27
CA PRO A 206 -2.95 25.01 4.49
C PRO A 206 -3.60 25.51 3.20
N PHE A 207 -3.00 25.23 2.04
CA PHE A 207 -3.46 25.68 0.73
C PHE A 207 -3.86 24.54 -0.21
N SER A 208 -4.08 23.32 0.32
CA SER A 208 -4.33 22.17 -0.56
C SER A 208 -5.55 22.38 -1.44
N GLY A 209 -6.64 22.98 -0.92
CA GLY A 209 -7.83 23.37 -1.71
C GLY A 209 -8.51 22.23 -2.47
N VAL A 210 -8.09 20.98 -2.20
CA VAL A 210 -8.46 19.80 -2.95
C VAL A 210 -9.81 19.25 -2.51
N ARG A 211 -10.51 18.63 -3.46
CA ARG A 211 -11.76 17.90 -3.21
C ARG A 211 -11.43 16.42 -3.16
N LEU A 212 -11.65 15.80 -2.00
CA LEU A 212 -11.15 14.46 -1.70
C LEU A 212 -12.17 13.34 -1.95
N GLY A 213 -13.47 13.66 -1.86
CA GLY A 213 -14.53 12.70 -2.15
C GLY A 213 -14.46 12.19 -3.59
N LEU A 214 -14.80 10.94 -3.83
CA LEU A 214 -14.87 10.41 -5.20
C LEU A 214 -16.18 10.87 -5.88
N PRO A 215 -16.12 11.50 -7.07
CA PRO A 215 -17.32 11.91 -7.80
C PRO A 215 -18.08 10.70 -8.35
N SER A 216 -19.33 10.90 -8.77
CA SER A 216 -20.20 9.83 -9.26
C SER A 216 -19.68 9.11 -10.51
N THR A 217 -18.88 9.79 -11.34
CA THR A 217 -18.24 9.19 -12.53
C THR A 217 -17.14 8.20 -12.18
N VAL A 218 -16.71 8.09 -10.91
CA VAL A 218 -15.81 7.00 -10.48
C VAL A 218 -16.59 5.71 -10.37
N ASN A 219 -16.37 4.80 -11.31
CA ASN A 219 -16.98 3.47 -11.33
C ASN A 219 -16.26 2.48 -10.40
N TYR A 220 -14.95 2.63 -10.24
CA TYR A 220 -14.14 1.76 -9.40
C TYR A 220 -13.00 2.54 -8.75
N SER A 221 -12.74 2.27 -7.48
CA SER A 221 -11.56 2.75 -6.77
C SER A 221 -10.99 1.64 -5.90
N MET A 222 -9.68 1.46 -5.95
CA MET A 222 -8.91 0.69 -5.00
C MET A 222 -7.91 1.61 -4.32
N HIS A 223 -8.03 1.78 -3.00
CA HIS A 223 -7.16 2.60 -2.18
C HIS A 223 -6.36 1.73 -1.22
N PHE A 224 -5.05 1.63 -1.44
CA PHE A 224 -4.12 1.00 -0.52
C PHE A 224 -3.66 1.98 0.56
N VAL A 225 -3.74 1.59 1.82
CA VAL A 225 -3.48 2.46 2.98
C VAL A 225 -2.38 1.87 3.84
N ALA A 226 -1.40 2.69 4.21
CA ALA A 226 -0.33 2.29 5.12
C ALA A 226 -0.86 2.18 6.55
N ARG A 227 -0.78 0.99 7.13
CA ARG A 227 -1.25 0.70 8.50
C ARG A 227 -0.25 1.18 9.55
N ASP A 228 1.03 1.21 9.22
CA ASP A 228 2.10 1.43 10.21
C ASP A 228 2.76 2.82 10.09
N GLU A 229 2.07 3.79 9.48
CA GLU A 229 2.53 5.18 9.43
C GLU A 229 2.30 5.88 10.78
N ALA A 230 3.39 6.18 11.48
CA ALA A 230 3.39 6.75 12.84
C ALA A 230 3.45 8.28 12.89
N ARG A 231 3.73 8.97 11.78
CA ARG A 231 3.91 10.43 11.77
C ARG A 231 2.58 11.15 11.88
N GLY A 232 2.45 12.01 12.89
CA GLY A 232 1.23 12.78 13.15
C GLY A 232 0.85 13.76 12.04
N LEU A 233 1.80 14.18 11.20
CA LEU A 233 1.57 15.08 10.06
C LEU A 233 1.13 14.36 8.77
N PHE A 234 0.92 13.04 8.82
CA PHE A 234 0.50 12.20 7.71
C PHE A 234 -0.89 11.56 7.92
N PRO A 235 -1.93 12.33 8.30
CA PRO A 235 -3.27 11.80 8.35
C PRO A 235 -3.72 11.32 6.96
N VAL A 236 -4.29 10.13 6.91
CA VAL A 236 -4.76 9.51 5.68
C VAL A 236 -6.20 9.91 5.36
N ASP A 237 -6.47 10.22 4.10
CA ASP A 237 -7.82 10.51 3.61
C ASP A 237 -8.52 9.20 3.22
N ILE A 238 -9.56 8.82 3.95
CA ILE A 238 -10.28 7.55 3.78
C ILE A 238 -11.68 7.81 3.25
N ASP A 239 -12.07 7.09 2.20
CA ASP A 239 -13.44 7.14 1.69
C ASP A 239 -14.43 6.61 2.72
N LYS A 240 -15.37 7.46 3.14
CA LYS A 240 -16.47 7.02 4.01
C LYS A 240 -17.42 6.12 3.22
N PRO A 241 -17.82 4.95 3.77
CA PRO A 241 -18.84 4.13 3.14
C PRO A 241 -20.16 4.92 3.06
N THR A 242 -20.79 4.95 1.89
CA THR A 242 -22.13 5.53 1.70
C THR A 242 -23.22 4.53 2.08
N ALA A 243 -24.46 5.00 2.30
CA ALA A 243 -25.60 4.12 2.63
C ALA A 243 -25.84 3.01 1.59
N HIS A 244 -25.71 3.31 0.31
CA HIS A 244 -25.79 2.32 -0.78
C HIS A 244 -24.58 1.37 -0.83
N GLN A 245 -23.42 1.75 -0.27
CA GLN A 245 -22.24 0.88 -0.11
C GLN A 245 -22.28 0.00 1.13
N ALA A 246 -23.16 0.31 2.09
CA ALA A 246 -23.46 -0.56 3.22
C ALA A 246 -24.36 -1.75 2.81
N MET A 247 -24.95 -1.72 1.62
CA MET A 247 -25.69 -2.82 1.01
C MET A 247 -24.75 -3.66 0.13
N ALA A 248 -24.13 -4.66 0.76
CA ALA A 248 -22.94 -5.39 0.32
C ALA A 248 -23.18 -6.53 -0.69
N ASP A 249 -24.06 -6.35 -1.68
CA ASP A 249 -24.46 -7.46 -2.57
C ASP A 249 -23.72 -7.47 -3.93
N ALA A 250 -22.83 -6.50 -4.19
CA ALA A 250 -22.09 -6.43 -5.44
C ALA A 250 -20.84 -7.33 -5.43
N PHE A 251 -20.66 -8.14 -6.48
CA PHE A 251 -19.47 -9.00 -6.66
C PHE A 251 -18.16 -8.19 -6.68
N ILE A 252 -18.17 -7.00 -7.29
CA ILE A 252 -17.08 -6.02 -7.20
C ILE A 252 -17.63 -4.70 -6.62
N PRO A 253 -17.20 -4.30 -5.40
CA PRO A 253 -17.57 -3.01 -4.84
C PRO A 253 -16.98 -1.84 -5.63
N ARG A 254 -17.71 -0.72 -5.72
CA ARG A 254 -17.25 0.54 -6.34
C ARG A 254 -16.06 1.16 -5.63
N ILE A 255 -16.05 1.18 -4.29
CA ILE A 255 -14.98 1.76 -3.47
C ILE A 255 -14.40 0.66 -2.61
N ASN A 256 -13.09 0.43 -2.75
CA ASN A 256 -12.36 -0.61 -2.04
C ASN A 256 -11.19 0.03 -1.29
N THR A 257 -11.11 -0.23 0.02
CA THR A 257 -9.96 0.16 0.83
C THR A 257 -9.24 -1.09 1.32
N ARG A 258 -7.91 -1.09 1.21
CA ARG A 258 -7.05 -2.20 1.63
C ARG A 258 -5.91 -1.66 2.49
N TYR A 259 -5.83 -2.14 3.72
CA TYR A 259 -4.75 -1.78 4.63
C TYR A 259 -3.57 -2.72 4.42
N LEU A 260 -2.41 -2.15 4.14
CA LEU A 260 -1.15 -2.84 3.94
C LEU A 260 -0.20 -2.55 5.10
N PRO A 261 0.59 -3.55 5.55
CA PRO A 261 1.63 -3.29 6.54
C PRO A 261 2.72 -2.35 6.00
N GLY A 262 3.52 -1.78 6.91
CA GLY A 262 4.51 -0.78 6.56
C GLY A 262 4.00 0.66 6.60
N ALA A 263 4.94 1.58 6.49
CA ALA A 263 4.71 3.01 6.57
C ALA A 263 4.32 3.61 5.20
N HIS A 264 4.10 4.92 5.15
CA HIS A 264 3.65 5.63 3.94
C HIS A 264 4.45 5.27 2.67
N SER A 265 5.78 5.30 2.78
CA SER A 265 6.70 5.05 1.67
C SER A 265 6.91 3.56 1.37
N ASP A 266 6.53 2.64 2.28
CA ASP A 266 6.43 1.21 1.95
C ASP A 266 5.30 1.01 0.95
N VAL A 267 4.10 1.55 1.23
CA VAL A 267 2.93 1.50 0.33
C VAL A 267 3.16 2.30 -0.96
N GLY A 268 3.86 3.43 -0.88
CA GLY A 268 4.35 4.17 -2.04
C GLY A 268 5.49 3.48 -2.80
N ALA A 269 6.00 2.36 -2.29
CA ALA A 269 7.09 1.56 -2.85
C ALA A 269 8.37 2.35 -3.21
N SER A 270 8.69 3.42 -2.46
CA SER A 270 9.84 4.30 -2.77
C SER A 270 11.14 3.92 -2.05
N TYR A 271 11.08 3.13 -0.98
CA TYR A 271 12.29 2.53 -0.40
C TYR A 271 12.93 1.54 -1.37
N ALA A 272 14.26 1.50 -1.41
CA ALA A 272 15.00 0.69 -2.38
C ALA A 272 14.72 -0.82 -2.26
N ILE A 273 14.52 -1.31 -1.04
CA ILE A 273 14.29 -2.73 -0.69
C ILE A 273 13.11 -2.85 0.30
N GLY A 274 12.66 -4.07 0.60
CA GLY A 274 11.60 -4.34 1.58
C GLY A 274 10.20 -4.47 0.98
N LEU A 275 9.17 -4.32 1.80
CA LEU A 275 7.76 -4.63 1.46
C LEU A 275 7.24 -3.95 0.18
N GLY A 276 7.81 -2.83 -0.23
CA GLY A 276 7.46 -2.17 -1.49
C GLY A 276 7.58 -3.10 -2.72
N ASP A 277 8.44 -4.13 -2.68
CA ASP A 277 8.55 -5.14 -3.74
C ASP A 277 7.28 -5.98 -3.87
N SER A 278 6.75 -6.45 -2.74
CA SER A 278 5.46 -7.15 -2.72
C SER A 278 4.32 -6.27 -3.21
N TYR A 279 4.37 -4.95 -2.97
CA TYR A 279 3.31 -4.04 -3.39
C TYR A 279 3.39 -3.64 -4.86
N ARG A 280 4.58 -3.64 -5.46
CA ARG A 280 4.74 -3.57 -6.92
C ARG A 280 4.14 -4.79 -7.60
N MET A 281 4.41 -5.99 -7.06
CA MET A 281 3.81 -7.22 -7.56
C MET A 281 2.27 -7.24 -7.43
N LEU A 282 1.74 -6.86 -6.26
CA LEU A 282 0.29 -6.72 -6.04
C LEU A 282 -0.34 -5.69 -7.01
N THR A 283 0.40 -4.61 -7.30
CA THR A 283 0.00 -3.60 -8.28
C THR A 283 -0.04 -4.19 -9.68
N ASP A 284 0.93 -5.02 -10.06
CA ASP A 284 0.95 -5.69 -11.36
C ASP A 284 -0.22 -6.66 -11.53
N GLU A 285 -0.49 -7.48 -10.51
CA GLU A 285 -1.67 -8.33 -10.45
C GLU A 285 -2.96 -7.49 -10.65
N THR A 286 -3.03 -6.31 -10.03
CA THR A 286 -4.17 -5.38 -10.15
C THR A 286 -4.26 -4.73 -11.54
N LEU A 287 -3.13 -4.28 -12.11
CA LEU A 287 -3.09 -3.69 -13.45
C LEU A 287 -3.49 -4.73 -14.52
N PHE A 288 -3.06 -5.99 -14.34
CA PHE A 288 -3.48 -7.08 -15.22
C PHE A 288 -4.97 -7.32 -15.13
N ALA A 289 -5.53 -7.40 -13.91
CA ALA A 289 -6.96 -7.53 -13.70
C ALA A 289 -7.75 -6.34 -14.29
N LEU A 290 -7.18 -5.12 -14.26
CA LEU A 290 -7.72 -3.95 -14.95
C LEU A 290 -7.59 -4.01 -16.48
N GLY A 291 -6.83 -4.95 -17.05
CA GLY A 291 -6.58 -5.03 -18.49
C GLY A 291 -5.55 -4.01 -19.00
N LEU A 292 -4.84 -3.34 -18.09
CA LEU A 292 -3.89 -2.29 -18.43
C LEU A 292 -2.50 -2.82 -18.80
N ILE A 293 -2.19 -4.06 -18.41
CA ILE A 293 -0.99 -4.79 -18.82
C ILE A 293 -1.39 -6.19 -19.31
N GLN A 294 -0.53 -6.78 -20.14
CA GLN A 294 -0.74 -8.13 -20.71
C GLN A 294 0.00 -9.23 -19.96
N ASP A 295 1.07 -8.88 -19.23
CA ASP A 295 1.87 -9.83 -18.46
C ASP A 295 1.02 -10.48 -17.37
N ALA A 296 0.78 -11.79 -17.49
CA ALA A 296 0.02 -12.60 -16.54
C ALA A 296 0.92 -13.40 -15.58
N CYS A 297 2.24 -13.23 -15.69
CA CYS A 297 3.26 -13.93 -14.91
C CYS A 297 3.91 -12.96 -13.94
N PHE A 298 3.71 -13.18 -12.65
CA PHE A 298 4.23 -12.32 -11.59
C PHE A 298 5.22 -13.12 -10.75
N GLU A 299 6.47 -12.64 -10.67
CA GLU A 299 7.49 -13.29 -9.87
C GLU A 299 8.07 -12.33 -8.84
N ASN A 300 8.12 -12.79 -7.59
CA ASN A 300 8.99 -12.20 -6.59
C ASN A 300 9.96 -13.28 -6.08
N LEU A 301 11.12 -13.35 -6.73
CA LEU A 301 12.16 -14.34 -6.44
C LEU A 301 12.94 -14.05 -5.14
N LYS A 302 12.69 -12.89 -4.53
CA LYS A 302 13.25 -12.51 -3.23
C LYS A 302 12.12 -12.36 -2.24
N ASP A 303 12.29 -12.93 -1.06
CA ASP A 303 11.36 -12.69 0.02
C ASP A 303 11.56 -11.29 0.58
N SER A 304 10.74 -10.35 0.11
CA SER A 304 10.76 -8.96 0.56
C SER A 304 10.43 -8.79 2.05
N THR A 305 9.83 -9.79 2.70
CA THR A 305 9.56 -9.74 4.14
C THR A 305 10.84 -9.90 4.97
N LEU A 306 11.89 -10.50 4.40
CA LEU A 306 13.20 -10.60 5.04
C LEU A 306 13.91 -9.25 5.10
N ASP A 307 13.70 -8.39 4.11
CA ASP A 307 14.30 -7.04 4.08
C ASP A 307 13.55 -6.05 4.96
N GLY A 308 12.38 -6.45 5.48
CA GLY A 308 11.62 -5.69 6.45
C GLY A 308 10.60 -4.72 5.84
N LYS A 309 9.91 -4.04 6.75
CA LYS A 309 9.19 -2.78 6.49
C LYS A 309 9.99 -1.64 7.09
N HIS A 310 9.58 -0.39 6.94
CA HIS A 310 10.42 0.73 7.37
C HIS A 310 9.81 1.57 8.49
N ASP A 311 10.65 2.00 9.43
CA ASP A 311 10.31 3.02 10.42
C ASP A 311 10.38 4.41 9.78
N SER A 312 9.20 4.98 9.48
CA SER A 312 9.08 6.31 8.84
C SER A 312 9.42 7.47 9.76
N ARG A 313 9.59 7.26 11.07
CA ARG A 313 9.77 8.33 12.05
C ARG A 313 11.09 9.07 11.85
N GLY A 314 11.00 10.39 11.76
CA GLY A 314 12.16 11.28 11.86
C GLY A 314 12.64 11.46 13.29
N LEU A 315 13.68 12.28 13.46
CA LEU A 315 14.18 12.68 14.77
C LEU A 315 13.10 13.34 15.64
N LEU A 316 12.27 14.21 15.04
CA LEU A 316 11.19 14.89 15.77
C LEU A 316 10.14 13.90 16.29
N ASP A 317 9.69 12.97 15.44
CA ASP A 317 8.69 11.95 15.83
C ASP A 317 9.22 11.08 16.98
N LYS A 318 10.51 10.74 16.94
CA LYS A 318 11.19 10.01 18.01
C LYS A 318 11.26 10.83 19.30
N LEU A 319 11.54 12.14 19.21
CA LEU A 319 11.60 13.05 20.35
C LEU A 319 10.23 13.19 21.06
N ILE A 320 9.15 13.27 20.28
CA ILE A 320 7.78 13.39 20.84
C ILE A 320 7.16 12.04 21.22
N GLY A 321 7.91 10.94 21.10
CA GLY A 321 7.49 9.61 21.55
C GLY A 321 6.51 8.89 20.62
N ALA A 322 6.50 9.21 19.32
CA ALA A 322 5.70 8.47 18.35
C ALA A 322 6.07 6.97 18.39
N PRO A 323 5.09 6.05 18.39
CA PRO A 323 5.35 4.62 18.60
C PRO A 323 6.16 4.01 17.45
N VAL A 324 7.04 3.04 17.75
CA VAL A 324 7.70 2.24 16.71
C VAL A 324 6.71 1.19 16.21
N ALA A 325 6.54 1.09 14.89
CA ALA A 325 5.80 -0.01 14.30
C ALA A 325 6.35 -1.37 14.77
N GLY A 326 5.44 -2.29 15.09
CA GLY A 326 5.79 -3.62 15.62
C GLY A 326 6.11 -3.66 17.12
N THR A 327 6.38 -2.52 17.78
CA THR A 327 6.56 -2.48 19.25
C THR A 327 5.27 -2.22 20.03
N VAL A 328 4.20 -1.84 19.31
CA VAL A 328 2.84 -1.65 19.81
C VAL A 328 1.89 -2.54 19.03
N ALA A 329 0.74 -2.87 19.62
CA ALA A 329 -0.27 -3.72 18.98
C ALA A 329 -0.86 -3.10 17.71
N HIS A 330 -1.05 -1.78 17.73
CA HIS A 330 -1.50 -0.98 16.59
C HIS A 330 -0.92 0.43 16.70
N ILE A 331 -0.65 1.05 15.55
CA ILE A 331 -0.39 2.48 15.47
C ILE A 331 -1.74 3.17 15.24
N ASP A 332 -2.08 4.09 16.13
CA ASP A 332 -3.25 4.95 15.95
C ASP A 332 -2.88 6.10 15.01
N ARG A 333 -3.27 5.97 13.75
CA ARG A 333 -3.02 6.95 12.71
C ARG A 333 -4.25 7.83 12.54
N SER A 334 -4.05 9.14 12.59
CA SER A 334 -5.12 10.09 12.29
C SER A 334 -5.70 9.85 10.89
N THR A 335 -7.02 9.86 10.79
CA THR A 335 -7.75 9.75 9.53
C THR A 335 -8.54 11.03 9.27
N ARG A 336 -8.77 11.32 7.99
CA ARG A 336 -9.75 12.32 7.54
C ARG A 336 -10.74 11.64 6.63
N ASP A 337 -12.01 11.97 6.82
CA ASP A 337 -13.06 11.43 5.99
C ASP A 337 -13.11 12.15 4.64
N ALA A 338 -12.98 11.39 3.56
CA ALA A 338 -13.36 11.80 2.23
C ALA A 338 -14.80 11.32 1.97
N ILE A 339 -15.74 12.24 1.72
CA ILE A 339 -17.15 11.91 1.51
C ILE A 339 -17.40 11.75 0.01
N PRO A 340 -17.64 10.53 -0.51
CA PRO A 340 -17.96 10.33 -1.92
C PRO A 340 -19.30 10.99 -2.30
N ALA A 341 -19.45 11.34 -3.57
CA ALA A 341 -20.73 11.82 -4.10
C ALA A 341 -21.83 10.76 -3.91
N SER A 342 -23.04 11.22 -3.57
CA SER A 342 -24.23 10.37 -3.58
C SER A 342 -24.54 9.91 -5.01
N LEU A 343 -25.05 8.68 -5.12
CA LEU A 343 -25.50 8.11 -6.39
C LEU A 343 -27.03 8.05 -6.38
N SER A 344 -27.64 8.33 -7.54
CA SER A 344 -29.01 7.90 -7.75
C SER A 344 -29.08 6.37 -7.91
N ASP A 345 -30.25 5.78 -7.73
CA ASP A 345 -30.42 4.33 -7.94
C ASP A 345 -30.11 3.91 -9.38
N ALA A 346 -30.34 4.81 -10.35
CA ALA A 346 -30.00 4.57 -11.74
C ALA A 346 -28.48 4.53 -11.94
N ASP A 347 -27.75 5.50 -11.39
CA ASP A 347 -26.28 5.54 -11.47
C ASP A 347 -25.67 4.32 -10.77
N TYR A 348 -26.19 3.94 -9.61
CA TYR A 348 -25.73 2.77 -8.87
C TYR A 348 -25.89 1.48 -9.68
N ARG A 349 -27.07 1.25 -10.26
CA ARG A 349 -27.32 0.07 -11.11
C ARG A 349 -26.47 0.06 -12.37
N ASP A 350 -26.27 1.22 -13.01
CA ASP A 350 -25.40 1.34 -14.18
C ASP A 350 -23.95 0.98 -13.85
N ILE A 351 -23.42 1.53 -12.75
CA ILE A 351 -22.06 1.23 -12.27
C ILE A 351 -21.94 -0.26 -11.94
N GLN A 352 -22.87 -0.82 -11.16
CA GLN A 352 -22.83 -2.23 -10.78
C GLN A 352 -22.86 -3.15 -12.00
N SER A 353 -23.79 -2.93 -12.93
CA SER A 353 -23.89 -3.72 -14.16
C SER A 353 -22.61 -3.58 -15.02
N SER A 354 -22.04 -2.38 -15.12
CA SER A 354 -20.76 -2.16 -15.80
C SER A 354 -19.63 -2.94 -15.14
N LEU A 355 -19.49 -2.88 -13.80
CA LEU A 355 -18.46 -3.62 -13.08
C LEU A 355 -18.60 -5.13 -13.27
N GLU A 356 -19.80 -5.69 -13.15
CA GLU A 356 -20.05 -7.11 -13.35
C GLU A 356 -19.66 -7.57 -14.76
N ARG A 357 -20.05 -6.83 -15.81
CA ARG A 357 -19.68 -7.14 -17.19
C ARG A 357 -18.17 -7.06 -17.43
N LEU A 358 -17.51 -6.00 -16.96
CA LEU A 358 -16.07 -5.86 -17.15
C LEU A 358 -15.27 -6.88 -16.33
N SER A 359 -15.82 -7.33 -15.20
CA SER A 359 -15.15 -8.33 -14.33
C SER A 359 -15.27 -9.74 -14.88
N SER A 360 -16.38 -10.09 -15.53
CA SER A 360 -16.55 -11.40 -16.16
C SER A 360 -15.53 -11.64 -17.29
N ALA A 361 -15.04 -10.56 -17.93
CA ALA A 361 -13.96 -10.63 -18.90
C ALA A 361 -12.60 -11.11 -18.33
N ASN A 362 -12.46 -11.19 -17.00
CA ASN A 362 -11.27 -11.78 -16.36
C ASN A 362 -11.38 -13.29 -16.11
N VAL A 363 -12.57 -13.90 -16.25
CA VAL A 363 -12.78 -15.34 -15.95
C VAL A 363 -11.86 -16.24 -16.76
N ASN A 364 -11.55 -15.87 -18.00
CA ASN A 364 -10.69 -16.64 -18.90
C ASN A 364 -9.26 -16.08 -19.01
N ARG A 365 -8.81 -15.30 -18.02
CA ARG A 365 -7.48 -14.68 -17.99
C ARG A 365 -6.66 -15.25 -16.82
N PRO A 366 -6.14 -16.49 -16.93
CA PRO A 366 -5.39 -17.11 -15.85
C PRO A 366 -4.11 -16.32 -15.58
N THR A 367 -3.73 -16.27 -14.31
CA THR A 367 -2.45 -15.68 -13.87
C THR A 367 -1.59 -16.75 -13.25
N VAL A 368 -0.28 -16.57 -13.34
CA VAL A 368 0.72 -17.36 -12.63
C VAL A 368 1.45 -16.42 -11.71
N SER A 369 1.46 -16.74 -10.42
CA SER A 369 2.11 -15.93 -9.40
C SER A 369 3.05 -16.83 -8.60
N SER A 370 4.33 -16.47 -8.58
CA SER A 370 5.37 -17.20 -7.87
C SER A 370 6.02 -16.27 -6.84
N THR A 371 5.90 -16.61 -5.56
CA THR A 371 6.58 -15.91 -4.48
C THR A 371 7.31 -16.84 -3.56
N VAL A 372 8.45 -16.35 -3.09
CA VAL A 372 9.19 -16.97 -2.01
C VAL A 372 8.81 -16.22 -0.74
N ASP A 373 8.03 -16.85 0.12
CA ASP A 373 7.65 -16.32 1.42
C ASP A 373 8.16 -17.26 2.51
N MET A 374 9.04 -16.77 3.38
CA MET A 374 9.52 -17.49 4.53
C MET A 374 8.39 -17.56 5.56
N PRO A 375 7.96 -18.76 5.94
CA PRO A 375 6.82 -18.88 6.81
C PRO A 375 7.19 -18.49 8.24
N THR A 376 6.24 -17.84 8.92
CA THR A 376 6.31 -17.65 10.36
C THR A 376 6.15 -19.01 11.07
N PHE A 377 6.99 -19.29 12.08
CA PHE A 377 6.80 -20.43 12.98
C PHE A 377 6.72 -19.95 14.43
N GLY A 378 6.23 -20.79 15.33
CA GLY A 378 6.10 -20.39 16.72
C GLY A 378 5.28 -21.36 17.56
N PHE A 379 4.83 -20.87 18.70
CA PHE A 379 4.07 -21.64 19.67
C PHE A 379 3.10 -20.78 20.47
N ILE A 380 2.15 -21.43 21.14
CA ILE A 380 1.31 -20.83 22.16
C ILE A 380 1.75 -21.41 23.49
N ALA A 381 2.05 -20.55 24.46
CA ALA A 381 2.41 -20.96 25.80
C ALA A 381 1.67 -20.14 26.84
N ARG A 382 1.50 -20.70 28.03
CA ARG A 382 0.99 -19.97 29.19
C ARG A 382 1.97 -20.03 30.34
N ARG A 383 1.91 -19.04 31.22
CA ARG A 383 2.66 -19.02 32.47
C ARG A 383 1.85 -19.70 33.58
N THR A 384 2.48 -20.61 34.32
CA THR A 384 1.88 -21.25 35.50
C THR A 384 2.86 -21.15 36.67
N GLY A 385 2.64 -20.15 37.53
CA GLY A 385 3.59 -19.80 38.57
C GLY A 385 4.94 -19.34 37.97
N LYS A 386 6.00 -20.09 38.25
CA LYS A 386 7.35 -19.85 37.70
C LYS A 386 7.67 -20.64 36.42
N SER A 387 6.81 -21.57 36.01
CA SER A 387 7.02 -22.39 34.81
C SER A 387 6.22 -21.85 33.62
N LEU A 388 6.61 -22.29 32.43
CA LEU A 388 5.83 -22.14 31.20
C LEU A 388 5.28 -23.50 30.80
N SER A 389 4.04 -23.52 30.31
CA SER A 389 3.42 -24.69 29.70
C SER A 389 3.19 -24.42 28.22
N LEU A 390 3.73 -25.30 27.37
CA LEU A 390 3.45 -25.30 25.94
C LEU A 390 2.01 -25.78 25.72
N LEU A 391 1.21 -25.01 24.98
CA LEU A 391 -0.19 -25.31 24.68
C LEU A 391 -0.37 -25.79 23.25
N ASN A 392 0.31 -25.15 22.30
CA ASN A 392 0.23 -25.48 20.88
C ASN A 392 1.51 -25.03 20.15
N VAL A 393 1.74 -25.57 18.96
CA VAL A 393 2.85 -25.21 18.08
C VAL A 393 2.32 -24.92 16.68
N SER A 394 3.03 -24.09 15.90
CA SER A 394 2.65 -23.85 14.50
C SER A 394 2.67 -25.13 13.69
N GLU A 395 1.83 -25.24 12.64
CA GLU A 395 1.66 -26.45 11.82
C GLU A 395 2.96 -26.94 11.14
N LEU A 396 3.93 -26.04 10.97
CA LEU A 396 5.26 -26.34 10.40
C LEU A 396 6.13 -27.16 11.34
N LEU A 397 5.82 -27.16 12.63
CA LEU A 397 6.59 -27.82 13.66
C LEU A 397 6.00 -29.20 13.97
N ASP A 398 6.89 -30.11 14.36
CA ASP A 398 6.55 -31.43 14.82
C ASP A 398 6.28 -31.38 16.33
N PRO A 399 5.03 -31.57 16.78
CA PRO A 399 4.67 -31.50 18.19
C PRO A 399 5.34 -32.60 19.04
N SER A 400 5.82 -33.69 18.44
CA SER A 400 6.44 -34.82 19.18
C SER A 400 7.85 -34.52 19.69
N VAL A 401 8.55 -33.56 19.06
CA VAL A 401 9.91 -33.14 19.44
C VAL A 401 9.98 -31.68 19.89
N THR A 402 8.84 -30.98 19.88
CA THR A 402 8.79 -29.55 20.22
C THR A 402 8.39 -29.35 21.68
N GLN A 403 9.23 -28.67 22.45
CA GLN A 403 9.04 -28.47 23.89
C GLN A 403 9.68 -27.18 24.42
N LEU A 404 9.25 -26.76 25.61
CA LEU A 404 9.89 -25.69 26.37
C LEU A 404 10.70 -26.30 27.52
N VAL A 405 12.01 -26.06 27.52
CA VAL A 405 12.94 -26.60 28.53
C VAL A 405 13.51 -25.44 29.33
N ALA A 406 13.42 -25.51 30.66
CA ALA A 406 14.11 -24.58 31.54
C ALA A 406 15.37 -25.26 32.10
N ASP A 407 16.51 -24.55 32.09
CA ASP A 407 17.71 -25.03 32.77
C ASP A 407 17.73 -24.66 34.27
N ASP A 408 18.72 -25.16 35.00
CA ASP A 408 18.89 -24.93 36.45
C ASP A 408 19.07 -23.44 36.81
N MET A 409 19.48 -22.62 35.85
CA MET A 409 19.61 -21.16 35.99
C MET A 409 18.30 -20.42 35.65
N GLY A 410 17.24 -21.15 35.30
CA GLY A 410 15.95 -20.61 34.91
C GLY A 410 15.92 -20.00 33.51
N GLN A 411 16.92 -20.27 32.66
CA GLN A 411 16.87 -19.90 31.26
C GLN A 411 15.94 -20.86 30.52
N VAL A 412 15.01 -20.30 29.75
CA VAL A 412 14.07 -21.10 28.96
C VAL A 412 14.62 -21.24 27.54
N LYS A 413 14.55 -22.44 26.99
CA LYS A 413 14.86 -22.75 25.60
C LYS A 413 13.60 -23.32 24.94
N PHE A 414 13.37 -22.92 23.69
CA PHE A 414 12.38 -23.51 22.82
C PHE A 414 13.08 -24.52 21.92
N GLU A 415 12.86 -25.79 22.17
CA GLU A 415 13.35 -26.88 21.34
C GLU A 415 12.30 -27.23 20.30
N TYR A 416 12.66 -27.32 19.03
CA TYR A 416 11.71 -27.52 17.94
C TYR A 416 12.27 -28.32 16.77
N GLY A 417 11.41 -29.11 16.12
CA GLY A 417 11.71 -29.84 14.90
C GLY A 417 10.75 -29.45 13.78
N TYR A 418 11.23 -29.37 12.54
CA TYR A 418 10.36 -29.15 11.39
C TYR A 418 9.70 -30.46 10.97
N ARG A 419 8.36 -30.43 10.81
CA ARG A 419 7.56 -31.61 10.42
C ARG A 419 8.03 -32.23 9.11
N MET A 420 8.46 -31.38 8.16
CA MET A 420 8.91 -31.81 6.83
C MET A 420 10.26 -32.56 6.85
N LEU A 421 11.12 -32.29 7.85
CA LEU A 421 12.46 -32.87 7.90
C LEU A 421 12.51 -34.22 8.62
N LYS A 422 11.45 -34.58 9.37
CA LYS A 422 11.38 -35.81 10.19
C LYS A 422 12.67 -36.06 11.01
N SER A 423 13.32 -35.00 11.47
CA SER A 423 14.56 -35.11 12.24
C SER A 423 14.26 -35.46 13.69
N SER A 424 15.04 -36.38 14.27
CA SER A 424 15.01 -36.67 15.70
C SER A 424 15.79 -35.64 16.54
N THR A 425 16.62 -34.81 15.89
CA THR A 425 17.37 -33.73 16.55
C THR A 425 16.55 -32.44 16.55
N SER A 426 16.33 -31.88 17.75
CA SER A 426 15.68 -30.59 17.92
C SER A 426 16.66 -29.44 17.63
N ASN A 427 16.15 -28.42 16.94
CA ASN A 427 16.77 -27.10 16.93
C ASN A 427 16.47 -26.41 18.25
N VAL A 428 17.37 -25.53 18.68
CA VAL A 428 17.24 -24.84 19.97
C VAL A 428 17.23 -23.34 19.77
N LEU A 429 16.16 -22.69 20.21
CA LEU A 429 16.04 -21.24 20.29
C LEU A 429 15.98 -20.81 21.76
N PRO A 430 17.07 -20.26 22.33
CA PRO A 430 17.04 -19.64 23.65
C PRO A 430 15.95 -18.58 23.73
N LEU A 431 15.17 -18.50 24.81
CA LEU A 431 14.20 -17.44 25.03
C LEU A 431 14.74 -16.50 26.10
N SER A 432 14.84 -15.21 25.76
CA SER A 432 15.30 -14.24 26.74
C SER A 432 14.27 -14.05 27.86
N ARG A 433 14.76 -13.50 28.98
CA ARG A 433 13.92 -13.15 30.12
C ARG A 433 12.76 -12.23 29.72
N LYS A 434 12.97 -11.31 28.77
CA LYS A 434 11.95 -10.38 28.27
C LYS A 434 10.80 -11.13 27.59
N VAL A 435 11.11 -12.11 26.74
CA VAL A 435 10.13 -12.97 26.07
C VAL A 435 9.33 -13.75 27.11
N VAL A 436 10.03 -14.44 28.01
CA VAL A 436 9.41 -15.26 29.06
C VAL A 436 8.50 -14.42 29.95
N GLN A 437 8.91 -13.21 30.34
CA GLN A 437 8.14 -12.27 31.17
C GLN A 437 6.85 -11.78 30.53
N ARG A 438 6.77 -11.75 29.19
CA ARG A 438 5.59 -11.26 28.47
C ARG A 438 4.53 -12.33 28.24
N ILE A 439 4.87 -13.62 28.41
CA ILE A 439 3.91 -14.72 28.33
C ILE A 439 2.97 -14.68 29.53
N ARG A 440 1.67 -14.61 29.25
CA ARG A 440 0.62 -14.40 30.24
C ARG A 440 0.05 -15.71 30.78
N ALA A 441 -0.75 -15.62 31.84
CA ALA A 441 -1.32 -16.79 32.51
C ALA A 441 -2.47 -17.43 31.69
N GLU A 442 -3.23 -16.60 30.98
CA GLU A 442 -4.28 -16.98 30.05
C GLU A 442 -3.75 -17.59 28.73
N GLY A 443 -2.46 -17.38 28.45
CA GLY A 443 -1.79 -17.82 27.22
C GLY A 443 -1.37 -16.65 26.33
N SER A 444 -0.23 -16.81 25.68
CA SER A 444 0.33 -15.87 24.71
C SER A 444 0.84 -16.63 23.48
N SER A 445 0.75 -15.98 22.32
CA SER A 445 1.34 -16.47 21.09
C SER A 445 2.77 -15.94 20.96
N VAL A 446 3.75 -16.84 20.84
CA VAL A 446 5.15 -16.54 20.58
C VAL A 446 5.47 -16.92 19.14
N ASN A 447 5.77 -15.94 18.30
CA ASN A 447 6.05 -16.13 16.88
C ASN A 447 7.46 -15.70 16.54
N VAL A 448 8.07 -16.39 15.59
CA VAL A 448 9.39 -16.09 15.06
C VAL A 448 9.26 -15.75 13.58
N THR A 449 9.73 -14.57 13.20
CA THR A 449 9.92 -14.19 11.79
C THR A 449 11.41 -13.99 11.50
N LEU A 450 11.78 -13.98 10.22
CA LEU A 450 13.16 -13.86 9.79
C LEU A 450 13.41 -12.48 9.18
N SER A 451 14.64 -11.98 9.32
CA SER A 451 15.12 -10.82 8.57
C SER A 451 16.54 -11.01 8.10
N ASN A 452 16.88 -10.40 6.97
CA ASN A 452 18.25 -10.27 6.50
C ASN A 452 18.99 -9.24 7.35
N ILE A 453 20.22 -9.55 7.72
CA ILE A 453 21.18 -8.62 8.30
C ILE A 453 22.50 -8.75 7.54
N GLU A 454 23.36 -7.74 7.61
CA GLU A 454 24.63 -7.69 6.85
C GLU A 454 25.46 -8.98 6.99
N GLN A 455 25.47 -9.59 8.19
CA GLN A 455 26.29 -10.77 8.51
C GLN A 455 25.52 -12.10 8.51
N GLY A 456 24.23 -12.12 8.14
CA GLY A 456 23.42 -13.34 8.16
C GLY A 456 21.92 -13.12 8.31
N LEU A 457 21.31 -13.87 9.23
CA LEU A 457 19.87 -13.87 9.47
C LEU A 457 19.57 -13.49 10.91
N ARG A 458 18.47 -12.79 11.11
CA ARG A 458 17.92 -12.44 12.42
C ARG A 458 16.61 -13.15 12.65
N PHE A 459 16.46 -13.80 13.80
CA PHE A 459 15.24 -14.41 14.29
C PHE A 459 14.55 -13.37 15.17
N ASN A 460 13.45 -12.80 14.69
CA ASN A 460 12.69 -11.78 15.41
C ASN A 460 11.58 -12.45 16.21
N ILE A 461 11.57 -12.25 17.52
CA ILE A 461 10.66 -12.93 18.44
C ILE A 461 9.54 -11.96 18.85
N PHE A 462 8.32 -12.32 18.50
CA PHE A 462 7.10 -11.59 18.80
C PHE A 462 6.30 -12.30 19.88
N VAL A 463 5.77 -11.56 20.85
CA VAL A 463 4.79 -12.06 21.82
C VAL A 463 3.51 -11.27 21.65
N ASP A 464 2.42 -11.97 21.33
CA ASP A 464 1.10 -11.40 21.04
C ASP A 464 1.16 -10.33 19.94
N GLY A 465 1.95 -10.61 18.89
CA GLY A 465 2.13 -9.73 17.73
C GLY A 465 3.08 -8.55 17.96
N ILE A 466 3.67 -8.42 19.15
CA ILE A 466 4.58 -7.33 19.51
C ILE A 466 6.02 -7.84 19.52
N LEU A 467 6.93 -7.16 18.82
CA LEU A 467 8.35 -7.48 18.81
C LEU A 467 8.93 -7.29 20.21
N VAL A 468 9.50 -8.36 20.77
CA VAL A 468 10.07 -8.36 22.13
C VAL A 468 11.58 -8.47 22.12
N ASP A 469 12.11 -9.32 21.22
CA ASP A 469 13.53 -9.63 21.18
C ASP A 469 13.97 -10.16 19.82
N HIS A 470 15.28 -10.37 19.64
CA HIS A 470 15.82 -11.01 18.46
C HIS A 470 17.10 -11.81 18.74
N GLN A 471 17.44 -12.71 17.83
CA GLN A 471 18.70 -13.45 17.83
C GLN A 471 19.34 -13.45 16.46
N ASP A 472 20.63 -13.13 16.41
CA ASP A 472 21.39 -13.04 15.16
C ASP A 472 22.18 -14.33 14.93
N HIS A 473 22.09 -14.85 13.71
CA HIS A 473 22.77 -16.04 13.25
C HIS A 473 23.64 -15.69 12.06
N LYS A 474 24.94 -16.03 12.14
CA LYS A 474 25.86 -15.86 11.02
C LYS A 474 25.47 -16.79 9.87
N ARG A 475 25.63 -16.30 8.64
CA ARG A 475 25.35 -17.09 7.43
C ARG A 475 26.32 -18.29 7.36
N LEU A 476 25.83 -19.48 7.66
CA LEU A 476 26.52 -20.72 7.30
C LEU A 476 26.17 -20.96 5.82
N GLY A 477 27.17 -20.82 4.93
CA GLY A 477 27.11 -20.98 3.46
C GLY A 477 25.72 -21.21 2.83
N SER A 478 25.22 -20.25 2.04
CA SER A 478 23.96 -20.43 1.32
C SER A 478 24.09 -21.52 0.25
N ILE A 479 23.23 -22.53 0.30
CA ILE A 479 23.00 -23.41 -0.84
C ILE A 479 22.06 -22.64 -1.79
N PRO A 480 22.44 -22.40 -3.06
CA PRO A 480 21.53 -21.81 -4.02
C PRO A 480 20.28 -22.68 -4.15
N VAL A 481 19.10 -22.08 -4.00
CA VAL A 481 17.83 -22.76 -4.23
C VAL A 481 17.75 -23.08 -5.72
N ASN A 482 17.57 -24.36 -6.03
CA ASN A 482 17.47 -24.86 -7.40
C ASN A 482 16.28 -24.15 -8.09
N PRO A 483 16.47 -23.48 -9.26
CA PRO A 483 15.41 -22.70 -9.89
C PRO A 483 14.39 -23.63 -10.53
N LEU A 484 13.40 -24.07 -9.75
CA LEU A 484 12.23 -24.75 -10.28
C LEU A 484 11.18 -23.71 -10.64
N VAL A 485 10.89 -23.66 -11.94
CA VAL A 485 9.92 -22.78 -12.62
C VAL A 485 10.32 -21.31 -12.59
N ARG A 486 11.08 -20.89 -13.60
CA ARG A 486 11.06 -19.49 -14.05
C ARG A 486 9.84 -19.31 -14.94
N CYS A 487 9.20 -18.15 -14.91
CA CYS A 487 8.41 -17.61 -15.99
C CYS A 487 9.33 -17.61 -17.22
N ALA A 488 9.37 -18.73 -17.95
CA ALA A 488 9.94 -18.75 -19.27
C ALA A 488 9.16 -17.68 -20.04
N ALA A 489 9.88 -16.75 -20.66
CA ALA A 489 9.28 -15.73 -21.50
C ALA A 489 8.44 -16.43 -22.58
N ALA A 490 7.16 -16.63 -22.30
CA ALA A 490 6.16 -17.01 -23.28
C ALA A 490 5.75 -15.72 -24.00
N ALA A 491 6.72 -15.14 -24.70
CA ALA A 491 6.45 -14.31 -25.85
C ALA A 491 6.30 -15.26 -27.04
N ARG A 492 5.06 -15.67 -27.31
CA ARG A 492 4.59 -16.01 -28.65
C ARG A 492 3.18 -15.49 -28.82
#